data_AF-A0A429DPH2-F1
#
_entry.id   AF-A0A429DPH2-F1
#
_cell.length_a   1.000
_cell.length_b   1.000
_cell.length_c   1.000
_cell.angle_alpha   90.00
_cell.angle_beta   90.00
_cell.angle_gamma   90.00
#
_symmetry.space_group_name_H-M   'P 1'
#
loop_
_entity.id
_entity.type
_entity.pdbx_description
1 polymer ?
#
loop_
_entity_poly.entity_id
_entity_poly.type
_entity_poly.pdbx_seq_one_letter_code
_entity_poly.pdbx_strand_id
1 'polypeptide(L)'
;MDPAELPPDERRKKAKEICFDLLAARPRSTEELRQALKRKGFDEETTETLLGKLDQAGLINDAEFAEMWVRSRHANMGLARTALVAELKRKGIDGDIAVQAAEEVDREAEEQRARELVRKRMRSLGNVDEQTAIRRLLGFLARKGYPQGLAYTVIRDELREFGAESALLDDATLD
;
A
#
# COMPACT_ATOMS: atom_id res chain seq x y z
N MET A 1 16.48 -30.32 12.58
CA MET A 1 16.34 -31.27 11.47
C MET A 1 16.19 -30.45 10.21
N ASP A 2 17.15 -30.58 9.32
CA ASP A 2 17.14 -29.93 8.01
C ASP A 2 15.97 -30.52 7.19
N PRO A 3 15.06 -29.72 6.60
CA PRO A 3 14.00 -30.26 5.76
C PRO A 3 14.50 -31.12 4.60
N ALA A 4 15.73 -30.89 4.11
CA ALA A 4 16.34 -31.69 3.05
C ALA A 4 16.60 -33.15 3.47
N GLU A 5 16.75 -33.41 4.77
CA GLU A 5 16.97 -34.76 5.33
C GLU A 5 15.67 -35.54 5.54
N LEU A 6 14.51 -34.86 5.45
CA LEU A 6 13.21 -35.52 5.61
C LEU A 6 12.86 -36.37 4.39
N PRO A 7 12.13 -37.50 4.58
CA PRO A 7 11.48 -38.20 3.48
C PRO A 7 10.61 -37.26 2.64
N PRO A 8 10.50 -37.46 1.31
CA PRO A 8 9.78 -36.52 0.43
C PRO A 8 8.34 -36.23 0.86
N ASP A 9 7.61 -37.23 1.35
CA ASP A 9 6.23 -37.06 1.83
C ASP A 9 6.15 -36.22 3.11
N GLU A 10 7.05 -36.46 4.07
CA GLU A 10 7.11 -35.69 5.32
C GLU A 10 7.54 -34.24 5.06
N ARG A 11 8.50 -34.03 4.14
CA ARG A 11 8.92 -32.70 3.71
C ARG A 11 7.75 -31.91 3.13
N ARG A 12 7.01 -32.52 2.20
CA ARG A 12 5.81 -31.91 1.59
C ARG A 12 4.74 -31.58 2.63
N LYS A 13 4.47 -32.51 3.56
CA LYS A 13 3.50 -32.31 4.63
C LYS A 13 3.87 -31.11 5.51
N LYS A 14 5.13 -31.03 5.93
CA LYS A 14 5.64 -29.95 6.78
C LYS A 14 5.62 -28.59 6.07
N ALA A 15 6.00 -28.54 4.79
CA ALA A 15 5.90 -27.32 3.99
C ALA A 15 4.45 -26.82 3.89
N LYS A 16 3.50 -27.76 3.68
CA LYS A 16 2.06 -27.47 3.62
C LYS A 16 1.52 -26.93 4.94
N GLU A 17 1.88 -27.56 6.07
CA GLU A 17 1.51 -27.08 7.41
C GLU A 17 1.99 -25.64 7.64
N ILE A 18 3.24 -25.33 7.28
CA ILE A 18 3.78 -23.97 7.40
C ILE A 18 2.98 -22.96 6.56
N CYS A 19 2.64 -23.29 5.32
CA CYS A 19 1.84 -22.40 4.48
C CYS A 19 0.44 -22.18 5.06
N PHE A 20 -0.19 -23.23 5.55
CA PHE A 20 -1.52 -23.17 6.15
C PHE A 20 -1.54 -22.33 7.42
N ASP A 21 -0.56 -22.51 8.30
CA ASP A 21 -0.43 -21.68 9.51
C ASP A 21 -0.26 -20.20 9.16
N LEU A 22 0.53 -19.90 8.12
CA LEU A 22 0.78 -18.52 7.66
C LEU A 22 -0.46 -17.88 7.03
N LEU A 23 -1.22 -18.64 6.25
CA LEU A 23 -2.45 -18.21 5.58
C LEU A 23 -3.61 -18.05 6.58
N ALA A 24 -3.70 -18.94 7.58
CA ALA A 24 -4.69 -18.83 8.64
C ALA A 24 -4.52 -17.56 9.49
N ALA A 25 -3.28 -17.08 9.65
CA ALA A 25 -3.00 -15.85 10.40
C ALA A 25 -3.37 -14.57 9.65
N ARG A 26 -3.08 -14.51 8.34
CA ARG A 26 -3.46 -13.39 7.44
C ARG A 26 -3.25 -13.78 5.97
N PRO A 27 -3.89 -13.07 5.01
CA PRO A 27 -3.54 -13.18 3.60
C PRO A 27 -2.04 -12.98 3.35
N ARG A 28 -1.48 -13.76 2.42
CA ARG A 28 -0.07 -13.75 2.03
C ARG A 28 0.05 -13.68 0.52
N SER A 29 1.08 -13.01 0.02
CA SER A 29 1.49 -13.17 -1.38
C SER A 29 2.25 -14.48 -1.58
N THR A 30 2.28 -14.96 -2.82
CA THR A 30 3.08 -16.14 -3.21
C THR A 30 4.54 -15.99 -2.80
N GLU A 31 5.11 -14.80 -3.01
CA GLU A 31 6.49 -14.50 -2.62
C GLU A 31 6.71 -14.51 -1.10
N GLU A 32 5.75 -14.03 -0.30
CA GLU A 32 5.85 -14.11 1.16
C GLU A 32 5.94 -15.57 1.64
N LEU A 33 5.19 -16.48 1.00
CA LEU A 33 5.22 -17.92 1.30
C LEU A 33 6.52 -18.57 0.81
N ARG A 34 6.95 -18.28 -0.42
CA ARG A 34 8.23 -18.73 -0.98
C ARG A 34 9.39 -18.39 -0.05
N GLN A 35 9.47 -17.12 0.38
CA GLN A 35 10.51 -16.67 1.30
C GLN A 35 10.40 -17.32 2.69
N ALA A 36 9.19 -17.67 3.14
CA ALA A 36 9.01 -18.38 4.40
C ALA A 36 9.53 -19.82 4.34
N LEU A 37 9.22 -20.54 3.25
CA LEU A 37 9.71 -21.89 3.01
C LEU A 37 11.24 -21.91 2.82
N LYS A 38 11.78 -21.00 2.02
CA LYS A 38 13.23 -20.85 1.84
C LYS A 38 13.96 -20.62 3.17
N ARG A 39 13.45 -19.71 4.02
CA ARG A 39 14.01 -19.46 5.36
C ARG A 39 13.96 -20.67 6.29
N LYS A 40 13.05 -21.62 6.03
CA LYS A 40 12.93 -22.87 6.79
C LYS A 40 13.79 -24.00 6.23
N GLY A 41 14.45 -23.80 5.08
CA GLY A 41 15.36 -24.78 4.47
C GLY A 41 14.71 -25.69 3.43
N PHE A 42 13.52 -25.33 2.91
CA PHE A 42 12.92 -26.09 1.80
C PHE A 42 13.58 -25.72 0.47
N ASP A 43 13.76 -26.73 -0.38
CA ASP A 43 14.28 -26.58 -1.74
C ASP A 43 13.26 -25.91 -2.68
N GLU A 44 13.77 -25.37 -3.79
CA GLU A 44 12.97 -24.63 -4.78
C GLU A 44 11.90 -25.52 -5.44
N GLU A 45 12.26 -26.76 -5.81
CA GLU A 45 11.35 -27.68 -6.48
C GLU A 45 10.12 -28.01 -5.61
N THR A 46 10.36 -28.35 -4.34
CA THR A 46 9.30 -28.61 -3.36
C THR A 46 8.45 -27.36 -3.14
N THR A 47 9.08 -26.19 -3.08
CA THR A 47 8.41 -24.90 -2.87
C THR A 47 7.48 -24.56 -4.04
N GLU A 48 7.99 -24.52 -5.27
CA GLU A 48 7.19 -24.15 -6.44
C GLU A 48 6.09 -25.18 -6.73
N THR A 49 6.36 -26.47 -6.52
CA THR A 49 5.33 -27.52 -6.64
C THR A 49 4.20 -27.33 -5.65
N LEU A 50 4.50 -26.94 -4.41
CA LEU A 50 3.48 -26.67 -3.40
C LEU A 50 2.71 -25.39 -3.72
N LEU A 51 3.41 -24.29 -4.01
CA LEU A 51 2.79 -23.00 -4.31
C LEU A 51 1.86 -23.11 -5.53
N GLY A 52 2.28 -23.79 -6.60
CA GLY A 52 1.43 -24.05 -7.76
C GLY A 52 0.16 -24.84 -7.43
N LYS A 53 0.23 -25.80 -6.48
CA LYS A 53 -0.96 -26.52 -6.01
C LYS A 53 -1.89 -25.65 -5.15
N LEU A 54 -1.32 -24.76 -4.34
CA LEU A 54 -2.12 -23.81 -3.55
C LEU A 54 -2.84 -22.81 -4.47
N ASP A 55 -2.16 -22.35 -5.52
CA ASP A 55 -2.71 -21.45 -6.53
C ASP A 55 -3.85 -22.12 -7.31
N GLN A 56 -3.60 -23.34 -7.83
CA GLN A 56 -4.64 -24.15 -8.51
C GLN A 56 -5.85 -24.45 -7.62
N ALA A 57 -5.65 -24.56 -6.30
CA ALA A 57 -6.72 -24.77 -5.33
C ALA A 57 -7.44 -23.47 -4.91
N GLY A 58 -6.99 -22.30 -5.40
CA GLY A 58 -7.52 -20.99 -5.01
C GLY A 58 -7.20 -20.58 -3.58
N LEU A 59 -6.20 -21.21 -2.94
CA LEU A 59 -5.78 -20.90 -1.57
C LEU A 59 -4.80 -19.72 -1.51
N ILE A 60 -4.13 -19.42 -2.63
CA ILE A 60 -3.34 -18.22 -2.83
C ILE A 60 -3.78 -17.57 -4.13
N ASN A 61 -3.80 -16.25 -4.15
CA ASN A 61 -4.15 -15.46 -5.31
C ASN A 61 -3.49 -14.08 -5.17
N ASP A 62 -2.45 -13.82 -5.96
CA ASP A 62 -1.71 -12.57 -5.86
C ASP A 62 -2.51 -11.36 -6.35
N ALA A 63 -3.49 -11.55 -7.25
CA ALA A 63 -4.39 -10.48 -7.69
C ALA A 63 -5.33 -10.07 -6.56
N GLU A 64 -6.01 -11.02 -5.92
CA GLU A 64 -6.89 -10.75 -4.78
C GLU A 64 -6.10 -10.14 -3.60
N PHE A 65 -4.91 -10.66 -3.33
CA PHE A 65 -4.01 -10.08 -2.33
C PHE A 65 -3.67 -8.62 -2.66
N ALA A 66 -3.36 -8.31 -3.93
CA ALA A 66 -2.99 -6.97 -4.36
C ALA A 66 -4.15 -5.98 -4.22
N GLU A 67 -5.36 -6.37 -4.61
CA GLU A 67 -6.58 -5.58 -4.45
C GLU A 67 -6.87 -5.26 -2.97
N MET A 68 -6.83 -6.28 -2.10
CA MET A 68 -6.99 -6.08 -0.65
C MET A 68 -5.93 -5.13 -0.07
N TRP A 69 -4.69 -5.27 -0.55
CA TRP A 69 -3.58 -4.42 -0.14
C TRP A 69 -3.81 -2.96 -0.56
N VAL A 70 -4.24 -2.74 -1.80
CA VAL A 70 -4.57 -1.41 -2.35
C VAL A 70 -5.64 -0.73 -1.50
N ARG A 71 -6.79 -1.38 -1.30
CA ARG A 71 -7.89 -0.83 -0.51
C ARG A 71 -7.44 -0.44 0.90
N SER A 72 -6.73 -1.33 1.58
CA SER A 72 -6.24 -1.08 2.93
C SER A 72 -5.24 0.08 3.01
N ARG A 73 -4.26 0.13 2.09
CA ARG A 73 -3.21 1.15 2.10
C ARG A 73 -3.69 2.51 1.65
N HIS A 74 -4.59 2.55 0.67
CA HIS A 74 -5.22 3.79 0.26
C HIS A 74 -6.08 4.38 1.40
N ALA A 75 -6.94 3.56 2.01
CA ALA A 75 -7.80 3.98 3.10
C ALA A 75 -7.02 4.38 4.36
N ASN A 76 -6.10 3.54 4.84
CA ASN A 76 -5.45 3.75 6.14
C ASN A 76 -4.21 4.65 6.08
N MET A 77 -3.45 4.56 4.98
CA MET A 77 -2.18 5.27 4.83
C MET A 77 -2.27 6.42 3.82
N GLY A 78 -3.35 6.52 3.03
CA GLY A 78 -3.52 7.58 2.05
C GLY A 78 -2.49 7.52 0.93
N LEU A 79 -2.03 6.32 0.56
CA LEU A 79 -1.08 6.16 -0.53
C LEU A 79 -1.75 6.34 -1.89
N ALA A 80 -1.04 7.00 -2.80
CA ALA A 80 -1.39 7.14 -4.21
C ALA A 80 -0.98 5.89 -5.01
N ARG A 81 -1.51 5.74 -6.23
CA ARG A 81 -1.27 4.59 -7.11
C ARG A 81 0.20 4.25 -7.25
N THR A 82 1.04 5.24 -7.50
CA THR A 82 2.50 5.05 -7.68
C THR A 82 3.16 4.40 -6.46
N ALA A 83 2.78 4.83 -5.26
CA ALA A 83 3.31 4.24 -4.03
C ALA A 83 2.75 2.84 -3.79
N LEU A 84 1.47 2.60 -4.11
CA LEU A 84 0.82 1.30 -3.99
C LEU A 84 1.49 0.26 -4.89
N VAL A 85 1.70 0.57 -6.18
CA VAL A 85 2.42 -0.29 -7.13
C VAL A 85 3.82 -0.60 -6.61
N ALA A 86 4.54 0.41 -6.11
CA ALA A 86 5.89 0.21 -5.57
C ALA A 86 5.89 -0.68 -4.30
N GLU A 87 4.87 -0.60 -3.44
CA GLU A 87 4.73 -1.49 -2.27
C GLU A 87 4.43 -2.93 -2.70
N LEU A 88 3.52 -3.12 -3.66
CA LEU A 88 3.15 -4.44 -4.19
C LEU A 88 4.33 -5.13 -4.86
N LYS A 89 5.10 -4.42 -5.69
CA LYS A 89 6.33 -4.95 -6.30
C LYS A 89 7.35 -5.36 -5.23
N ARG A 90 7.51 -4.57 -4.17
CA ARG A 90 8.36 -4.93 -3.01
C ARG A 90 7.88 -6.17 -2.25
N LYS A 91 6.61 -6.55 -2.41
CA LYS A 91 6.03 -7.78 -1.88
C LYS A 91 6.10 -8.97 -2.84
N GLY A 92 6.75 -8.80 -3.98
CA GLY A 92 6.89 -9.82 -5.02
C GLY A 92 5.64 -10.02 -5.84
N ILE A 93 4.70 -9.09 -5.83
CA ILE A 93 3.56 -9.12 -6.76
C ILE A 93 4.07 -8.73 -8.14
N ASP A 94 3.60 -9.47 -9.14
CA ASP A 94 3.90 -9.19 -10.54
C ASP A 94 3.55 -7.73 -10.90
N GLY A 95 4.33 -7.17 -11.84
CA GLY A 95 4.21 -5.77 -12.19
C GLY A 95 2.85 -5.40 -12.79
N ASP A 96 2.28 -6.29 -13.61
CA ASP A 96 1.02 -6.05 -14.28
C ASP A 96 -0.15 -6.22 -13.31
N ILE A 97 -0.10 -7.25 -12.44
CA ILE A 97 -1.06 -7.42 -11.34
C ILE A 97 -1.04 -6.19 -10.41
N ALA A 98 0.15 -5.68 -10.09
CA ALA A 98 0.28 -4.53 -9.21
C ALA A 98 -0.31 -3.25 -9.82
N VAL A 99 -0.09 -3.03 -11.13
CA VAL A 99 -0.67 -1.91 -11.85
C VAL A 99 -2.19 -2.04 -11.91
N GLN A 100 -2.70 -3.20 -12.32
CA GLN A 100 -4.14 -3.47 -12.44
C GLN A 100 -4.85 -3.27 -11.08
N ALA A 101 -4.31 -3.82 -9.99
CA ALA A 101 -4.89 -3.63 -8.66
C ALA A 101 -4.91 -2.15 -8.24
N ALA A 102 -3.89 -1.37 -8.61
CA ALA A 102 -3.84 0.07 -8.30
C ALA A 102 -4.85 0.90 -9.11
N GLU A 103 -5.40 0.38 -10.20
CA GLU A 103 -6.44 1.05 -10.98
C GLU A 103 -7.78 1.12 -10.25
N GLU A 104 -8.00 0.30 -9.21
CA GLU A 104 -9.17 0.42 -8.31
C GLU A 104 -9.29 1.82 -7.68
N VAL A 105 -8.16 2.50 -7.47
CA VAL A 105 -8.16 3.89 -7.02
C VAL A 105 -8.29 4.78 -8.25
N ASP A 106 -9.49 5.19 -8.63
CA ASP A 106 -9.66 6.07 -9.79
C ASP A 106 -9.01 7.47 -9.57
N ARG A 107 -8.97 8.32 -10.61
CA ARG A 107 -8.28 9.62 -10.53
C ARG A 107 -8.98 10.59 -9.58
N GLU A 108 -10.31 10.49 -9.50
CA GLU A 108 -11.13 11.35 -8.66
C GLU A 108 -10.96 10.96 -7.18
N ALA A 109 -10.98 9.66 -6.88
CA ALA A 109 -10.67 9.12 -5.56
C ALA A 109 -9.25 9.50 -5.10
N GLU A 110 -8.26 9.42 -6.00
CA GLU A 110 -6.89 9.85 -5.69
C GLU A 110 -6.81 11.35 -5.37
N GLU A 111 -7.42 12.21 -6.18
CA GLU A 111 -7.48 13.65 -5.91
C GLU A 111 -8.19 13.97 -4.59
N GLN A 112 -9.37 13.39 -4.38
CA GLN A 112 -10.16 13.60 -3.18
C GLN A 112 -9.38 13.19 -1.93
N ARG A 113 -8.66 12.05 -1.99
CA ARG A 113 -7.80 11.61 -0.90
C ARG A 113 -6.64 12.58 -0.66
N ALA A 114 -6.05 13.14 -1.70
CA ALA A 114 -5.01 14.16 -1.57
C ALA A 114 -5.54 15.41 -0.83
N ARG A 115 -6.73 15.89 -1.18
CA ARG A 115 -7.39 17.04 -0.53
C ARG A 115 -7.60 16.79 0.96
N GLU A 116 -8.16 15.64 1.32
CA GLU A 116 -8.37 15.26 2.73
C GLU A 116 -7.06 15.24 3.53
N LEU A 117 -6.01 14.68 2.94
CA LEU A 117 -4.69 14.61 3.55
C LEU A 117 -4.08 16.00 3.75
N VAL A 118 -4.23 16.89 2.76
CA VAL A 118 -3.75 18.28 2.82
C VAL A 118 -4.51 19.05 3.91
N ARG A 119 -5.84 19.04 3.89
CA ARG A 119 -6.68 19.67 4.94
C ARG A 119 -6.28 19.21 6.34
N LYS A 120 -6.13 17.90 6.52
CA LYS A 120 -5.70 17.33 7.81
C LYS A 120 -4.30 17.80 8.20
N ARG A 121 -3.37 17.87 7.24
CA ARG A 121 -1.99 18.28 7.52
C ARG A 121 -1.89 19.77 7.82
N MET A 122 -2.67 20.61 7.13
CA MET A 122 -2.75 22.06 7.33
C MET A 122 -3.16 22.41 8.77
N ARG A 123 -4.11 21.69 9.36
CA ARG A 123 -4.48 21.87 10.79
C ARG A 123 -3.33 21.67 11.78
N SER A 124 -2.28 20.95 11.39
CA SER A 124 -1.07 20.72 12.20
C SER A 124 0.12 21.57 11.72
N LEU A 125 -0.06 22.32 10.64
CA LEU A 125 0.93 23.22 10.08
C LEU A 125 0.74 24.52 10.88
N GLY A 126 1.61 24.73 11.88
CA GLY A 126 1.59 25.99 12.64
C GLY A 126 1.73 27.21 11.72
N ASN A 127 1.60 28.42 12.27
CA ASN A 127 1.65 29.64 11.48
C ASN A 127 2.98 29.78 10.73
N VAL A 128 2.95 29.57 9.42
CA VAL A 128 4.10 29.66 8.50
C VAL A 128 3.67 30.39 7.25
N ASP A 129 4.63 30.99 6.57
CA ASP A 129 4.40 31.61 5.27
C ASP A 129 3.94 30.57 4.23
N GLU A 130 3.21 31.04 3.22
CA GLU A 130 2.62 30.21 2.17
C GLU A 130 3.67 29.35 1.43
N GLN A 131 4.84 29.92 1.13
CA GLN A 131 5.91 29.20 0.43
C GLN A 131 6.44 28.04 1.27
N THR A 132 6.59 28.25 2.58
CA THR A 132 6.95 27.18 3.52
C THR A 132 5.85 26.14 3.68
N ALA A 133 4.58 26.55 3.68
CA ALA A 133 3.46 25.62 3.70
C ALA A 133 3.46 24.71 2.47
N ILE A 134 3.54 25.30 1.27
CA ILE A 134 3.57 24.58 -0.01
C ILE A 134 4.71 23.57 -0.02
N ARG A 135 5.93 23.98 0.32
CA ARG A 135 7.11 23.09 0.34
C ARG A 135 6.92 21.89 1.25
N ARG A 136 6.37 22.10 2.46
CA ARG A 136 6.13 21.04 3.44
C ARG A 136 5.04 20.07 2.99
N LEU A 137 3.96 20.59 2.40
CA LEU A 137 2.84 19.80 1.89
C LEU A 137 3.24 18.99 0.65
N LEU A 138 4.02 19.58 -0.27
CA LEU A 138 4.57 18.87 -1.43
C LEU A 138 5.44 17.70 -0.99
N GLY A 139 6.37 17.91 -0.05
CA GLY A 139 7.19 16.83 0.49
C GLY A 139 6.37 15.75 1.19
N PHE A 140 5.26 16.12 1.84
CA PHE A 140 4.35 15.18 2.47
C PHE A 140 3.60 14.31 1.46
N LEU A 141 3.03 14.89 0.41
CA LEU A 141 2.34 14.15 -0.64
C LEU A 141 3.31 13.34 -1.51
N ALA A 142 4.52 13.83 -1.77
CA ALA A 142 5.55 13.09 -2.50
C ALA A 142 5.91 11.76 -1.80
N ARG A 143 6.06 11.76 -0.46
CA ARG A 143 6.29 10.51 0.31
C ARG A 143 5.11 9.54 0.27
N LYS A 144 3.92 10.00 -0.10
CA LYS A 144 2.73 9.18 -0.31
C LYS A 144 2.53 8.75 -1.77
N GLY A 145 3.39 9.20 -2.68
CA GLY A 145 3.42 8.80 -4.09
C GLY A 145 2.54 9.63 -5.02
N TYR A 146 2.01 10.77 -4.57
CA TYR A 146 1.17 11.61 -5.43
C TYR A 146 1.99 12.31 -6.52
N PRO A 147 1.51 12.34 -7.77
CA PRO A 147 2.17 13.09 -8.84
C PRO A 147 2.30 14.58 -8.50
N GLN A 148 3.45 15.18 -8.84
CA GLN A 148 3.76 16.56 -8.47
C GLN A 148 2.72 17.55 -8.97
N GLY A 149 2.20 17.38 -10.20
CA GLY A 149 1.20 18.28 -10.78
C GLY A 149 -0.13 18.27 -10.00
N LEU A 150 -0.62 17.08 -9.64
CA LEU A 150 -1.82 16.92 -8.82
C LEU A 150 -1.59 17.51 -7.42
N ALA A 151 -0.47 17.15 -6.78
CA ALA A 151 -0.13 17.63 -5.45
C ALA A 151 -0.08 19.15 -5.39
N TYR A 152 0.58 19.80 -6.35
CA TYR A 152 0.67 21.26 -6.40
C TYR A 152 -0.70 21.93 -6.57
N THR A 153 -1.53 21.41 -7.48
CA THR A 153 -2.88 21.94 -7.74
C THR A 153 -3.74 21.87 -6.47
N VAL A 154 -3.83 20.68 -5.86
CA VAL A 154 -4.58 20.46 -4.62
C VAL A 154 -4.08 21.39 -3.52
N ILE A 155 -2.76 21.46 -3.29
CA ILE A 155 -2.20 22.29 -2.21
C ILE A 155 -2.58 23.76 -2.37
N ARG A 156 -2.44 24.31 -3.59
CA ARG A 156 -2.74 25.72 -3.85
C ARG A 156 -4.23 26.01 -3.64
N ASP A 157 -5.10 25.13 -4.14
CA ASP A 157 -6.54 25.31 -4.02
C ASP A 157 -6.97 25.27 -2.54
N GLU A 158 -6.46 24.30 -1.76
CA GLU A 158 -6.77 24.17 -0.33
C GLU A 158 -6.19 25.31 0.52
N LEU A 159 -5.00 25.83 0.20
CA LEU A 159 -4.44 27.00 0.90
C LEU A 159 -5.27 28.26 0.65
N ARG A 160 -5.79 28.44 -0.57
CA ARG A 160 -6.66 29.56 -0.91
C ARG A 160 -7.99 29.50 -0.15
N GLU A 161 -8.60 28.32 -0.10
CA GLU A 161 -9.84 28.09 0.65
C GLU A 161 -9.64 28.32 2.15
N PHE A 162 -8.55 27.79 2.72
CA PHE A 162 -8.23 27.97 4.13
C PHE A 162 -7.95 29.43 4.51
N GLY A 163 -7.24 30.17 3.66
CA GLY A 163 -7.02 31.60 3.86
C GLY A 163 -8.32 32.42 3.80
N ALA A 164 -9.24 32.06 2.92
CA ALA A 164 -10.55 32.69 2.83
C ALA A 164 -11.42 32.39 4.07
N GLU A 165 -11.43 31.14 4.55
CA GLU A 165 -12.16 30.74 5.76
C GLU A 165 -11.63 31.45 7.01
N SER A 166 -10.30 31.56 7.15
CA SER A 166 -9.68 32.31 8.25
C SER A 166 -10.08 33.78 8.25
N ALA A 167 -10.08 34.43 7.09
CA ALA A 167 -10.47 35.84 6.97
C ALA A 167 -11.95 36.06 7.36
N LEU A 168 -12.85 35.14 6.97
CA LEU A 168 -14.27 35.22 7.34
C LEU A 168 -14.50 35.04 8.85
N LEU A 169 -13.72 34.17 9.50
CA LEU A 169 -13.79 33.96 10.95
C LEU A 169 -13.25 35.18 11.72
N ASP A 170 -12.16 35.78 11.24
CA ASP A 170 -11.60 36.99 11.83
C ASP A 170 -12.62 38.15 11.76
N ASP A 171 -13.24 38.39 10.60
CA ASP A 171 -14.30 39.41 10.43
C ASP A 171 -15.52 39.15 11.34
N ALA A 172 -15.92 37.89 11.55
CA ALA A 172 -17.08 37.53 12.38
C ALA A 172 -16.83 37.62 13.89
N THR A 173 -15.56 37.73 14.34
CA THR A 173 -15.20 37.88 15.77
C THR A 173 -14.99 39.33 16.19
N LEU A 174 -15.05 40.27 15.24
CA LEU A 174 -14.88 41.70 15.45
C LEU A 174 -16.20 42.46 15.68
N ASP A 175 -17.35 41.77 15.61
CA ASP A 175 -18.71 42.23 15.98
C ASP A 175 -19.15 41.67 17.34
#